data_AF-A0AAJ1FYE9-F1
#
_entry.id   AF-A0AAJ1FYE9-F1
#
_cell.length_a   1.000
_cell.length_b   1.000
_cell.length_c   1.000
_cell.angle_alpha   90.00
_cell.angle_beta   90.00
_cell.angle_gamma   90.00
#
_symmetry.space_group_name_H-M   'P 1'
#
loop_
_entity.id
_entity.type
_entity.pdbx_description
1 polymer ?
#
loop_
_entity_poly.entity_id
_entity_poly.type
_entity_poly.pdbx_seq_one_letter_code
_entity_poly.pdbx_strand_id
1 'polypeptide(L)'
;MSERFDKERFSTDFKKYRLENNLTQANFAKRLGLNTHTIVSKIESGKIYPSEVIFNNFCKMARFNKNKYWKMDTDKTPFAFLRGNSKGVTTEDIEKLCRNIATQEYLLVLKKRYYEK
;
A
#
# COMPACT_ATOMS: atom_id res chain seq x y z
N MET A 1 -9.81 -7.02 2.14
CA MET A 1 -9.13 -5.73 2.35
C MET A 1 -7.89 -5.74 1.48
N SER A 2 -7.74 -4.79 0.55
CA SER A 2 -6.58 -4.76 -0.35
C SER A 2 -5.48 -3.92 0.29
N GLU A 3 -4.28 -4.49 0.43
CA GLU A 3 -3.11 -3.73 0.85
C GLU A 3 -2.53 -2.99 -0.35
N ARG A 4 -2.18 -1.72 -0.15
CA ARG A 4 -1.61 -0.87 -1.20
C ARG A 4 -0.20 -0.46 -0.81
N PHE A 5 0.73 -0.57 -1.76
CA PHE A 5 2.10 -0.14 -1.58
C PHE A 5 2.20 1.40 -1.56
N ASP A 6 2.78 1.93 -0.48
CA ASP A 6 3.02 3.34 -0.25
C ASP A 6 4.27 3.81 -1.00
N LYS A 7 4.10 4.08 -2.29
CA LYS A 7 5.18 4.44 -3.21
C LYS A 7 5.93 5.70 -2.77
N GLU A 8 5.21 6.74 -2.37
CA GLU A 8 5.83 8.03 -2.01
C GLU A 8 6.77 7.87 -0.81
N ARG A 9 6.27 7.21 0.25
CA ARG A 9 7.07 6.97 1.45
C ARG A 9 8.29 6.11 1.15
N PHE A 10 8.14 5.08 0.31
CA PHE A 10 9.26 4.26 -0.11
C PHE A 10 10.31 5.10 -0.87
N SER A 11 9.90 5.89 -1.86
CA SER A 11 10.79 6.75 -2.65
C SER A 11 11.55 7.76 -1.77
N THR A 12 10.89 8.37 -0.79
CA THR A 12 11.52 9.28 0.17
C THR A 12 12.54 8.56 1.04
N ASP A 13 12.16 7.44 1.68
CA ASP A 13 13.06 6.65 2.54
C ASP A 13 14.27 6.13 1.75
N PHE A 14 14.06 5.71 0.50
CA PHE A 14 15.09 5.22 -0.40
C PHE A 14 16.13 6.30 -0.74
N LYS A 15 15.65 7.51 -1.08
CA LYS A 15 16.53 8.67 -1.32
C LYS A 15 17.26 9.10 -0.05
N LYS A 16 16.55 9.14 1.09
CA LYS A 16 17.11 9.54 2.39
C LYS A 16 18.25 8.61 2.81
N TYR A 17 18.04 7.30 2.73
CA TYR A 17 19.08 6.31 3.03
C TYR A 17 20.32 6.50 2.14
N ARG A 18 20.13 6.77 0.84
CA ARG A 18 21.26 7.03 -0.06
C ARG A 18 22.06 8.26 0.37
N LEU A 19 21.39 9.35 0.71
CA LEU A 19 22.02 10.61 1.11
C LEU A 19 22.73 10.48 2.47
N GLU A 20 22.12 9.80 3.45
CA GLU A 20 22.73 9.56 4.77
C GLU A 20 24.02 8.73 4.67
N ASN A 21 24.12 7.87 3.65
CA ASN A 21 25.32 7.07 3.38
C ASN A 21 26.31 7.75 2.42
N ASN A 22 26.07 9.01 2.02
CA ASN A 22 26.90 9.76 1.06
C ASN A 22 27.13 9.00 -0.27
N LEU A 23 26.15 8.23 -0.73
CA LEU A 23 26.26 7.41 -1.93
C LEU A 23 25.77 8.17 -3.17
N THR A 24 26.52 8.07 -4.27
CA THR A 24 26.01 8.47 -5.59
C THR A 24 24.94 7.49 -6.07
N GLN A 25 24.05 7.91 -6.97
CA GLN A 25 23.03 7.01 -7.53
C GLN A 25 23.65 5.79 -8.23
N ALA A 26 24.82 5.95 -8.85
CA ALA A 26 25.57 4.85 -9.47
C ALA A 26 26.14 3.87 -8.44
N ASN A 27 26.74 4.35 -7.35
CA ASN A 27 27.27 3.49 -6.29
C ASN A 27 26.15 2.75 -5.54
N PHE A 28 25.02 3.43 -5.34
CA PHE A 28 23.85 2.83 -4.73
C PHE A 28 23.21 1.75 -5.61
N ALA A 29 23.15 1.98 -6.94
CA ALA A 29 22.71 0.96 -7.89
C ALA A 29 23.61 -0.29 -7.83
N LYS A 30 24.93 -0.11 -7.81
CA LYS A 30 25.88 -1.23 -7.66
C LYS A 30 25.66 -2.00 -6.37
N ARG A 31 25.48 -1.32 -5.23
CA ARG A 31 25.18 -1.96 -3.93
C ARG A 31 23.88 -2.77 -3.94
N LEU A 32 22.90 -2.34 -4.72
CA LEU A 32 21.61 -3.04 -4.88
C LEU A 32 21.66 -4.17 -5.93
N GLY A 33 22.79 -4.37 -6.61
CA GLY A 33 22.95 -5.36 -7.68
C GLY A 33 22.35 -4.91 -9.02
N LEU A 34 22.25 -3.61 -9.25
CA LEU A 34 21.67 -3.03 -10.47
C LEU A 34 22.76 -2.54 -11.43
N ASN A 35 22.63 -2.91 -12.71
CA ASN A 35 23.53 -2.47 -13.77
C ASN A 35 23.33 -1.00 -14.18
N THR A 36 22.19 -0.38 -13.83
CA THR A 36 21.86 0.96 -14.33
C THR A 36 21.39 1.90 -13.22
N HIS A 37 22.08 3.04 -13.08
CA HIS A 37 21.75 4.11 -12.13
C HIS A 37 20.41 4.81 -12.42
N THR A 38 19.90 4.71 -13.65
CA THR A 38 18.62 5.30 -14.04
C THR A 38 17.44 4.66 -13.31
N ILE A 39 17.54 3.38 -12.91
CA ILE A 39 16.52 2.70 -12.12
C ILE A 39 16.40 3.37 -10.75
N VAL A 40 17.53 3.65 -10.09
CA VAL A 40 17.57 4.37 -8.81
C VAL A 40 16.90 5.74 -8.92
N SER A 41 17.25 6.52 -9.95
CA SER A 41 16.63 7.84 -10.18
C SER A 41 15.11 7.75 -10.42
N LYS A 42 14.64 6.75 -11.16
CA LYS A 42 13.20 6.53 -11.41
C LYS A 42 12.45 6.05 -10.16
N ILE A 43 13.11 5.32 -9.26
CA ILE A 43 12.55 4.92 -7.96
C ILE A 43 12.49 6.14 -7.03
N GLU A 44 13.56 6.92 -6.94
CA GLU A 44 13.63 8.13 -6.09
C GLU A 44 12.61 9.20 -6.51
N SER A 45 12.35 9.31 -7.80
CA SER A 45 11.31 10.22 -8.34
C SER A 45 9.89 9.67 -8.22
N GLY A 46 9.72 8.45 -7.70
CA GLY A 46 8.40 7.82 -7.59
C GLY A 46 7.74 7.60 -8.94
N LYS A 47 8.51 7.49 -10.04
CA LYS A 47 7.97 7.13 -11.37
C LYS A 47 7.79 5.62 -11.49
N ILE A 48 8.75 4.84 -11.00
CA ILE A 48 8.74 3.37 -11.07
C ILE A 48 8.48 2.74 -9.70
N TYR A 49 7.76 1.62 -9.68
CA TYR A 49 7.69 0.73 -8.52
C TYR A 49 8.94 -0.16 -8.48
N PRO A 50 9.59 -0.32 -7.31
CA PRO A 50 10.71 -1.24 -7.20
C PRO A 50 10.25 -2.66 -7.53
N SER A 51 11.10 -3.44 -8.22
CA SER A 51 10.88 -4.87 -8.31
C SER A 51 11.00 -5.50 -6.92
N GLU A 52 10.38 -6.66 -6.73
CA GLU A 52 10.41 -7.37 -5.45
C GLU A 52 11.84 -7.65 -4.95
N VAL A 53 12.75 -7.96 -5.89
CA VAL A 53 14.17 -8.17 -5.60
C VAL A 53 14.82 -6.91 -5.05
N ILE A 54 14.63 -5.76 -5.72
CA ILE A 54 15.20 -4.47 -5.28
C ILE A 54 14.62 -4.08 -3.92
N PHE A 55 13.30 -4.23 -3.77
CA PHE A 55 12.60 -3.92 -2.53
C PHE A 55 13.13 -4.75 -1.36
N ASN A 56 13.28 -6.06 -1.54
CA ASN A 56 13.81 -6.96 -0.53
C ASN A 56 15.28 -6.67 -0.20
N ASN A 57 16.11 -6.42 -1.21
CA ASN A 57 17.52 -6.07 -1.01
C ASN A 57 17.68 -4.76 -0.25
N PHE A 58 16.89 -3.74 -0.60
CA PHE A 58 16.88 -2.48 0.10
C PHE A 58 16.42 -2.63 1.56
N CYS A 59 15.30 -3.32 1.82
CA CYS A 59 14.81 -3.51 3.19
C CYS A 59 15.80 -4.28 4.07
N LYS A 60 16.46 -5.31 3.51
CA LYS A 60 17.54 -6.03 4.21
C LYS A 60 18.71 -5.11 4.53
N MET A 61 19.14 -4.30 3.57
CA MET A 61 20.31 -3.41 3.72
C MET A 61 20.03 -2.25 4.69
N ALA A 62 18.85 -1.64 4.61
CA ALA A 62 18.44 -0.53 5.46
C ALA A 62 17.90 -0.97 6.83
N ARG A 63 17.75 -2.28 7.07
CA ARG A 63 17.10 -2.86 8.27
C ARG A 63 15.71 -2.28 8.51
N PHE A 64 14.97 -1.97 7.45
CA PHE A 64 13.61 -1.46 7.54
C PHE A 64 12.58 -2.59 7.55
N ASN A 65 11.54 -2.41 8.37
CA ASN A 65 10.40 -3.32 8.38
C ASN A 65 9.61 -3.15 7.09
N LYS A 66 9.40 -4.25 6.36
CA LYS A 66 8.63 -4.26 5.11
C LYS A 66 7.26 -3.65 5.33
N ASN A 67 6.54 -4.05 6.38
CA ASN A 67 5.15 -3.65 6.66
C ASN A 67 4.94 -2.13 6.74
N LYS A 68 6.00 -1.35 6.96
CA LYS A 68 5.96 0.12 6.99
C LYS A 68 5.51 0.75 5.66
N TYR A 69 5.75 0.05 4.54
CA TYR A 69 5.43 0.55 3.19
C TYR A 69 4.09 0.03 2.66
N TRP A 70 3.32 -0.69 3.47
CA TRP A 70 2.00 -1.17 3.11
C TRP A 70 1.00 -0.32 3.87
N LYS A 71 0.21 0.46 3.12
CA LYS A 71 -0.95 1.15 3.66
C LYS A 71 -2.15 0.25 3.41
N MET A 72 -2.97 0.09 4.45
CA MET A 72 -4.34 -0.33 4.24
C MET A 72 -4.99 0.77 3.38
N ASP A 73 -5.62 0.41 2.26
CA ASP A 73 -6.47 1.36 1.52
C ASP A 73 -7.70 1.64 2.39
N THR A 74 -7.55 2.42 3.46
CA THR A 74 -8.66 2.85 4.30
C THR A 74 -9.49 3.90 3.57
N ASP A 75 -8.88 4.68 2.69
CA ASP A 75 -9.47 5.88 2.08
C ASP A 75 -10.52 5.57 1.01
N LYS A 76 -10.48 4.36 0.44
CA LYS A 76 -11.47 3.87 -0.53
C LYS A 76 -12.43 2.85 0.06
N THR A 77 -12.46 2.72 1.38
CA THR A 77 -13.48 1.90 2.02
C THR A 77 -14.73 2.74 2.21
N PRO A 78 -15.93 2.15 2.11
CA PRO A 78 -17.15 2.83 2.54
C PRO A 78 -17.09 3.27 4.03
N PHE A 79 -16.18 2.70 4.83
CA PHE A 79 -15.88 3.20 6.19
C PHE A 79 -15.11 4.52 6.23
N ALA A 80 -14.31 4.88 5.22
CA ALA A 80 -13.75 6.22 5.12
C ALA A 80 -14.84 7.27 4.88
N PHE A 81 -15.88 6.94 4.10
CA PHE A 81 -17.06 7.79 3.93
C PHE A 81 -17.76 8.04 5.27
N LEU A 82 -18.01 7.00 6.06
CA LEU A 82 -18.59 7.13 7.40
C LEU A 82 -17.74 7.97 8.37
N ARG A 83 -16.43 8.07 8.13
CA ARG A 83 -15.49 8.88 8.92
C ARG A 83 -15.29 10.30 8.38
N GLY A 84 -16.03 10.72 7.35
CA GLY A 84 -15.96 12.06 6.77
C GLY A 84 -14.88 12.26 5.69
N ASN A 85 -14.16 11.22 5.30
CA ASN A 85 -13.24 11.25 4.16
C ASN A 85 -13.99 10.86 2.88
N SER A 86 -14.45 11.86 2.12
CA SER A 86 -15.25 11.68 0.89
C SER A 86 -14.42 11.66 -0.41
N LYS A 87 -13.09 11.78 -0.34
CA LYS A 87 -12.25 11.83 -1.56
C LYS A 87 -12.21 10.47 -2.25
N GLY A 88 -12.98 10.33 -3.32
CA GLY A 88 -12.88 9.21 -4.28
C GLY A 88 -13.84 8.05 -4.05
N VAL A 89 -14.88 8.21 -3.22
CA VAL A 89 -15.97 7.24 -3.06
C VAL A 89 -17.12 7.64 -3.99
N THR A 90 -17.56 6.73 -4.86
CA THR A 90 -18.70 6.99 -5.75
C THR A 90 -20.03 6.60 -5.07
N THR A 91 -21.14 7.07 -5.62
CA THR A 91 -22.49 6.63 -5.20
C THR A 91 -22.67 5.12 -5.35
N GLU A 92 -22.08 4.53 -6.39
CA GLU A 92 -22.13 3.08 -6.64
C GLU A 92 -21.45 2.26 -5.54
N ASP A 93 -20.32 2.76 -5.00
CA ASP A 93 -19.62 2.13 -3.89
C ASP A 93 -20.48 2.13 -2.61
N ILE A 94 -21.23 3.21 -2.38
CA ILE A 94 -22.13 3.35 -1.24
C ILE A 94 -23.34 2.41 -1.41
N GLU A 95 -23.95 2.37 -2.58
CA GLU A 95 -25.06 1.43 -2.85
C GLU A 95 -24.64 -0.03 -2.70
N LYS A 96 -23.43 -0.36 -3.16
CA LYS A 96 -22.87 -1.71 -2.99
C LYS A 96 -22.68 -2.04 -1.51
N LEU A 97 -22.23 -1.09 -0.69
CA LEU A 97 -22.16 -1.27 0.76
C LEU A 97 -23.55 -1.53 1.35
N CYS A 98 -24.54 -0.69 1.03
CA CYS A 98 -25.91 -0.84 1.54
C CYS A 98 -26.50 -2.22 1.19
N ARG A 99 -26.29 -2.71 -0.04
CA ARG A 99 -26.70 -4.07 -0.45
C ARG A 99 -26.03 -5.16 0.37
N ASN A 100 -24.74 -5.03 0.64
CA ASN A 100 -24.01 -6.02 1.44
C ASN A 100 -24.52 -6.05 2.89
N ILE A 101 -24.80 -4.89 3.49
CA ILE A 101 -25.35 -4.79 4.85
C ILE A 101 -26.73 -5.46 4.90
N ALA A 102 -27.63 -5.13 3.97
CA ALA A 102 -28.96 -5.74 3.90
C ALA A 102 -28.90 -7.27 3.74
N THR A 103 -27.97 -7.75 2.91
CA THR A 103 -27.75 -9.19 2.72
C THR A 103 -27.28 -9.85 4.03
N GLN A 104 -26.37 -9.19 4.76
CA GLN A 104 -25.86 -9.70 6.04
C GLN A 104 -26.97 -9.76 7.10
N GLU A 105 -27.81 -8.72 7.20
CA GLU A 105 -28.96 -8.70 8.11
C GLU A 105 -29.93 -9.85 7.81
N TYR A 106 -30.23 -10.07 6.53
CA TYR A 106 -31.08 -11.17 6.11
C TYR A 106 -30.51 -12.54 6.50
N LEU A 107 -29.20 -12.75 6.26
CA LEU A 107 -28.53 -13.99 6.66
C LEU A 107 -28.54 -14.20 8.18
N LEU A 108 -28.44 -13.13 8.98
CA LEU A 108 -28.55 -13.20 10.44
C LEU A 108 -29.96 -13.61 10.89
N VAL A 109 -31.00 -13.08 10.25
CA VAL A 109 -32.39 -13.48 10.52
C VAL A 109 -32.59 -14.95 10.17
N LEU A 110 -32.09 -15.41 9.02
CA LEU A 110 -32.14 -16.82 8.64
C LEU A 110 -31.39 -17.69 9.66
N LYS A 111 -30.19 -17.29 10.06
CA LYS A 111 -29.41 -18.00 11.08
C LYS A 111 -30.22 -18.16 12.37
N LYS A 112 -30.81 -17.08 12.90
CA LYS A 112 -31.67 -17.18 14.10
C LYS A 112 -32.80 -18.20 13.91
N ARG A 113 -33.51 -18.14 12.77
CA ARG A 113 -34.59 -19.11 12.47
C ARG A 113 -34.13 -20.57 12.40
N TYR A 114 -32.90 -20.83 11.96
CA TYR A 114 -32.38 -22.19 11.83
C TYR A 114 -31.75 -22.73 13.12
N TYR A 115 -31.16 -21.87 13.95
CA TYR A 115 -30.45 -22.30 15.17
C TYR A 115 -31.26 -22.11 16.46
N GLU A 116 -32.37 -21.37 16.45
CA GLU A 116 -33.30 -21.21 17.59
C GLU A 116 -34.57 -22.07 17.44
N LYS A 117 -34.53 -23.11 16.60
CA LYS A 117 -35.51 -24.21 16.56
C LYS A 117 -34.96 -25.43 17.28
#